data_AF-A0A6A6JV58-F1
#
_entry.id   AF-A0A6A6JV58-F1
#
_cell.length_a   1.000
_cell.length_b   1.000
_cell.length_c   1.000
_cell.angle_alpha   90.00
_cell.angle_beta   90.00
_cell.angle_gamma   90.00
#
_symmetry.space_group_name_H-M   'P 1'
#
loop_
_entity.id
_entity.type
_entity.pdbx_description
1 polymer ?
#
loop_
_entity_poly.entity_id
_entity_poly.type
_entity_poly.pdbx_seq_one_letter_code
_entity_poly.pdbx_strand_id
1 'polypeptide(L)'
;MSFMIDFPWRPLPADAHQPPYALFAIGGQPIPAKDFPARIPLGLFLHFAPIAEQWLIDVPSRLPVPEKKLILHKRYVGIDIPGFVPKAGLQIIVRRMVQLSGRVLSSEDFETSPSILDSLRVVVTWRKLQLPAKGLEGTEMHLHSRLSMGRPVKLDEVKAVWDVYPPPSTFMKEALLNFIHAYVNRDYSAETVTAIRTWIQTVPDLKAFFAQMEGEYKTRVQLEDPTVHLPVETTPGPATNVEPSKTAEIVESGGIRRATPGQRRDSLKGNLAGMKPRLRRMKSDPPLRSIHDEDDDSRTNQSGPTGRPRSAEIHTRPYSLSRAFSFIAPMEDTEEPPSNALASSGHGEEIIQTDPGTS
;
A
#
# COMPACT_ATOMS: atom_id res chain seq x y z
N MET A 1 0.23 -14.71 -4.87
CA MET A 1 1.56 -14.51 -4.29
C MET A 1 1.47 -13.44 -3.20
N SER A 2 0.90 -13.73 -2.02
CA SER A 2 0.87 -12.78 -0.89
C SER A 2 2.10 -12.98 0.02
N PHE A 3 3.29 -13.12 -0.57
CA PHE A 3 4.47 -13.62 0.13
C PHE A 3 5.12 -12.60 1.07
N MET A 4 4.60 -11.39 1.15
CA MET A 4 5.26 -10.32 1.87
C MET A 4 4.84 -10.21 3.33
N ILE A 5 3.73 -10.86 3.70
CA ILE A 5 3.28 -10.95 5.09
C ILE A 5 3.12 -12.39 5.52
N ASP A 6 3.75 -12.73 6.63
CA ASP A 6 3.69 -14.06 7.22
C ASP A 6 3.23 -14.01 8.67
N PHE A 7 2.24 -14.83 8.97
CA PHE A 7 1.80 -15.01 10.34
C PHE A 7 2.64 -16.12 10.99
N PRO A 8 2.98 -15.99 12.29
CA PRO A 8 3.62 -17.09 12.99
C PRO A 8 2.73 -18.33 12.89
N TRP A 9 3.34 -19.47 12.60
CA TRP A 9 2.58 -20.71 12.50
C TRP A 9 1.94 -21.04 13.86
N ARG A 10 0.63 -21.20 13.84
CA ARG A 10 -0.19 -21.67 14.96
C ARG A 10 -1.30 -22.55 14.38
N PRO A 11 -1.65 -23.67 15.02
CA PRO A 11 -2.79 -24.46 14.58
C PRO A 11 -4.05 -23.61 14.72
N LEU A 12 -4.87 -23.62 13.66
CA LEU A 12 -6.16 -22.95 13.69
C LEU A 12 -7.09 -23.65 14.68
N PRO A 13 -7.92 -22.89 15.43
CA PRO A 13 -8.89 -23.50 16.32
C PRO A 13 -10.00 -24.21 15.51
N ALA A 14 -10.65 -25.21 16.12
CA ALA A 14 -11.65 -26.05 15.43
C ALA A 14 -12.85 -25.26 14.89
N ASP A 15 -13.12 -24.10 15.48
CA ASP A 15 -14.18 -23.16 15.13
C ASP A 15 -13.73 -22.04 14.16
N ALA A 16 -12.49 -22.05 13.68
CA ALA A 16 -11.93 -21.01 12.81
C ALA A 16 -12.72 -20.76 11.51
N HIS A 17 -13.59 -21.68 11.10
CA HIS A 17 -14.42 -21.54 9.90
C HIS A 17 -15.90 -21.32 10.19
N GLN A 18 -16.29 -21.41 11.47
CA GLN A 18 -17.67 -21.37 11.90
C GLN A 18 -18.13 -19.92 12.16
N PRO A 19 -19.44 -19.64 12.03
CA PRO A 19 -19.98 -18.35 12.48
C PRO A 19 -19.76 -18.15 13.99
N PRO A 20 -19.75 -16.89 14.48
CA PRO A 20 -20.15 -15.68 13.76
C PRO A 20 -19.08 -15.14 12.80
N TYR A 21 -19.49 -14.27 11.88
CA TYR A 21 -18.63 -13.58 10.92
C TYR A 21 -18.37 -12.13 11.34
N ALA A 22 -17.20 -11.60 11.06
CA ALA A 22 -16.84 -10.22 11.37
C ALA A 22 -17.41 -9.22 10.34
N LEU A 23 -17.89 -8.09 10.82
CA LEU A 23 -18.12 -6.85 10.06
C LEU A 23 -17.19 -5.79 10.62
N PHE A 24 -16.47 -5.08 9.75
CA PHE A 24 -15.46 -4.11 10.18
C PHE A 24 -15.96 -2.68 10.10
N ALA A 25 -15.59 -1.88 11.09
CA ALA A 25 -15.67 -0.43 11.11
C ALA A 25 -14.31 0.15 11.53
N ILE A 26 -14.04 1.40 11.14
CA ILE A 26 -12.84 2.15 11.56
C ILE A 26 -13.33 3.49 12.10
N GLY A 27 -13.06 3.76 13.38
CA GLY A 27 -13.51 4.99 14.04
C GLY A 27 -15.02 5.21 13.94
N GLY A 28 -15.82 4.15 14.11
CA GLY A 28 -17.27 4.18 14.02
C GLY A 28 -17.84 4.17 12.60
N GLN A 29 -17.00 4.28 11.57
CA GLN A 29 -17.44 4.26 10.18
C GLN A 29 -17.42 2.83 9.61
N PRO A 30 -18.57 2.25 9.20
CA PRO A 30 -18.62 0.89 8.69
C PRO A 30 -17.89 0.78 7.36
N ILE A 31 -17.08 -0.26 7.19
CA ILE A 31 -16.44 -0.56 5.91
C ILE A 31 -17.42 -1.36 5.04
N PRO A 32 -17.64 -0.97 3.77
CA PRO A 32 -18.55 -1.70 2.90
C PRO A 32 -18.16 -3.18 2.75
N ALA A 33 -19.14 -4.09 2.83
CA ALA A 33 -18.88 -5.53 2.79
C ALA A 33 -18.19 -6.01 1.49
N LYS A 34 -18.37 -5.29 0.37
CA LYS A 34 -17.74 -5.59 -0.92
C LYS A 34 -16.21 -5.49 -0.90
N ASP A 35 -15.68 -4.78 0.08
CA ASP A 35 -14.25 -4.49 0.21
C ASP A 35 -13.49 -5.63 0.88
N PHE A 36 -14.19 -6.60 1.45
CA PHE A 36 -13.60 -7.72 2.17
C PHE A 36 -14.06 -9.05 1.57
N PRO A 37 -13.29 -10.14 1.77
CA PRO A 37 -13.78 -11.49 1.54
C PRO A 37 -15.13 -11.70 2.22
N ALA A 38 -16.07 -12.33 1.52
CA ALA A 38 -17.37 -12.64 2.11
C ALA A 38 -17.20 -13.58 3.31
N ARG A 39 -17.93 -13.29 4.41
CA ARG A 39 -18.03 -14.18 5.59
C ARG A 39 -16.68 -14.52 6.22
N ILE A 40 -15.95 -13.51 6.68
CA ILE A 40 -14.73 -13.67 7.47
C ILE A 40 -15.13 -14.20 8.85
N PRO A 41 -14.77 -15.43 9.24
CA PRO A 41 -15.11 -15.96 10.57
C PRO A 41 -14.45 -15.09 11.65
N LEU A 42 -15.22 -14.76 12.70
CA LEU A 42 -14.73 -13.96 13.81
C LEU A 42 -13.58 -14.69 14.53
N GLY A 43 -13.76 -15.99 14.82
CA GLY A 43 -12.73 -16.81 15.46
C GLY A 43 -11.42 -16.85 14.68
N LEU A 44 -11.49 -16.86 13.34
CA LEU A 44 -10.30 -16.75 12.49
C LEU A 44 -9.58 -15.41 12.69
N PHE A 45 -10.32 -14.31 12.66
CA PHE A 45 -9.73 -12.98 12.79
C PHE A 45 -9.11 -12.79 14.17
N LEU A 46 -9.82 -13.17 15.24
CA LEU A 46 -9.34 -13.08 16.63
C LEU A 46 -8.14 -14.00 16.90
N HIS A 47 -8.08 -15.17 16.25
CA HIS A 47 -6.92 -16.05 16.33
C HIS A 47 -5.62 -15.36 15.90
N PHE A 48 -5.68 -14.60 14.80
CA PHE A 48 -4.51 -13.89 14.29
C PHE A 48 -4.30 -12.52 14.94
N ALA A 49 -5.36 -11.78 15.25
CA ALA A 49 -5.33 -10.46 15.86
C ALA A 49 -6.13 -10.42 17.19
N PRO A 50 -5.60 -11.00 18.29
CA PRO A 50 -6.32 -11.08 19.56
C PRO A 50 -6.69 -9.72 20.16
N ILE A 51 -5.90 -8.68 19.85
CA ILE A 51 -6.18 -7.31 20.29
C ILE A 51 -7.52 -6.76 19.77
N ALA A 52 -8.15 -7.42 18.80
CA ALA A 52 -9.46 -7.02 18.30
C ALA A 52 -10.62 -7.42 19.21
N GLU A 53 -10.40 -8.26 20.23
CA GLU A 53 -11.44 -8.61 21.21
C GLU A 53 -11.98 -7.38 21.95
N GLN A 54 -11.10 -6.45 22.31
CA GLN A 54 -11.48 -5.17 22.94
C GLN A 54 -12.19 -4.19 21.98
N TRP A 55 -12.28 -4.52 20.69
CA TRP A 55 -12.91 -3.70 19.66
C TRP A 55 -14.25 -4.27 19.20
N LEU A 56 -14.69 -5.36 19.82
CA LEU A 56 -16.00 -5.94 19.53
C LEU A 56 -17.08 -4.95 19.95
N ILE A 57 -18.02 -4.72 19.03
CA ILE A 57 -19.20 -3.91 19.33
C ILE A 57 -20.12 -4.76 20.19
N ASP A 58 -20.25 -4.38 21.47
CA ASP A 58 -21.13 -5.06 22.41
C ASP A 58 -22.56 -5.14 21.86
N VAL A 59 -23.16 -6.32 22.01
CA VAL A 59 -24.60 -6.46 21.76
C VAL A 59 -25.32 -5.58 22.76
N PRO A 60 -26.17 -4.62 22.34
CA PRO A 60 -26.75 -3.67 23.26
C PRO A 60 -27.50 -4.39 24.40
N SER A 61 -27.01 -4.18 25.62
CA SER A 61 -27.44 -4.92 26.81
C SER A 61 -28.90 -4.64 27.21
N ARG A 62 -29.49 -3.56 26.69
CA ARG A 62 -30.85 -3.08 26.99
C ARG A 62 -31.87 -3.33 25.87
N LEU A 63 -31.66 -4.35 25.03
CA LEU A 63 -32.67 -4.72 24.05
C LEU A 63 -33.77 -5.59 24.68
N PRO A 64 -35.04 -5.42 24.28
CA PRO A 64 -36.11 -6.35 24.61
C PRO A 64 -35.71 -7.80 24.32
N VAL A 65 -36.12 -8.75 25.18
CA VAL A 65 -35.85 -10.19 25.03
C VAL A 65 -36.08 -10.74 23.59
N PRO A 66 -37.17 -10.39 22.88
CA PRO A 66 -37.35 -10.86 21.50
C PRO A 66 -36.29 -10.31 20.53
N GLU A 67 -35.87 -9.07 20.70
CA GLU A 67 -34.83 -8.44 19.85
C GLU A 67 -33.44 -8.97 20.17
N LYS A 68 -33.15 -9.24 21.45
CA LYS A 68 -31.94 -9.96 21.86
C LYS A 68 -31.87 -11.33 21.21
N LYS A 69 -32.96 -12.12 21.25
CA LYS A 69 -33.02 -13.40 20.54
C LYS A 69 -32.77 -13.21 19.05
N LEU A 70 -33.37 -12.23 18.40
CA LEU A 70 -33.21 -11.98 16.97
C LEU A 70 -31.76 -11.59 16.59
N ILE A 71 -31.06 -10.86 17.46
CA ILE A 71 -29.65 -10.51 17.30
C ILE A 71 -28.72 -11.69 17.62
N LEU A 72 -29.05 -12.53 18.60
CA LEU A 72 -28.31 -13.76 18.90
C LEU A 72 -28.34 -14.77 17.72
N HIS A 73 -29.35 -14.70 16.85
CA HIS A 73 -29.38 -15.47 15.60
C HIS A 73 -28.57 -14.81 14.47
N LYS A 74 -28.06 -13.58 14.65
CA LYS A 74 -27.25 -12.92 13.62
C LYS A 74 -25.89 -13.58 13.57
N ARG A 75 -25.58 -14.12 12.39
CA ARG A 75 -24.28 -14.71 12.06
C ARG A 75 -23.17 -13.66 11.94
N TYR A 76 -23.34 -12.45 12.45
CA TYR A 76 -22.41 -11.34 12.26
C TYR A 76 -22.18 -10.57 13.55
N VAL A 77 -20.91 -10.23 13.81
CA VAL A 77 -20.44 -9.43 14.93
C VAL A 77 -19.62 -8.27 14.39
N GLY A 78 -19.87 -7.06 14.90
CA GLY A 78 -19.12 -5.87 14.51
C GLY A 78 -17.78 -5.76 15.26
N ILE A 79 -16.75 -5.34 14.55
CA ILE A 79 -15.43 -4.96 15.10
C ILE A 79 -15.20 -3.50 14.69
N ASP A 80 -15.12 -2.60 15.66
CA ASP A 80 -14.81 -1.19 15.41
C ASP A 80 -13.37 -0.87 15.82
N ILE A 81 -12.48 -0.76 14.82
CA ILE A 81 -11.06 -0.54 15.06
C ILE A 81 -10.85 0.94 15.42
N PRO A 82 -10.32 1.25 16.62
CA PRO A 82 -10.22 2.63 17.08
C PRO A 82 -9.10 3.38 16.35
N GLY A 83 -9.36 4.63 15.97
CA GLY A 83 -8.38 5.51 15.33
C GLY A 83 -8.14 5.20 13.85
N PHE A 84 -7.09 5.78 13.27
CA PHE A 84 -6.81 5.64 11.84
C PHE A 84 -6.18 4.29 11.50
N VAL A 85 -6.80 3.58 10.55
CA VAL A 85 -6.25 2.39 9.90
C VAL A 85 -6.46 2.50 8.40
N PRO A 86 -5.39 2.35 7.59
CA PRO A 86 -5.57 2.28 6.16
C PRO A 86 -6.40 1.06 5.76
N LYS A 87 -7.61 1.30 5.24
CA LYS A 87 -8.52 0.25 4.76
C LYS A 87 -7.83 -0.76 3.84
N ALA A 88 -7.01 -0.31 2.88
CA ALA A 88 -6.28 -1.18 1.97
C ALA A 88 -5.30 -2.12 2.68
N GLY A 89 -4.59 -1.64 3.71
CA GLY A 89 -3.70 -2.48 4.52
C GLY A 89 -4.49 -3.57 5.26
N LEU A 90 -5.64 -3.20 5.83
CA LEU A 90 -6.52 -4.15 6.52
C LEU A 90 -7.09 -5.22 5.57
N GLN A 91 -7.49 -4.83 4.35
CA GLN A 91 -7.95 -5.76 3.32
C GLN A 91 -6.89 -6.80 2.98
N ILE A 92 -5.65 -6.37 2.74
CA ILE A 92 -4.53 -7.26 2.40
C ILE A 92 -4.27 -8.27 3.53
N ILE A 93 -4.21 -7.77 4.77
CA ILE A 93 -3.98 -8.59 5.96
C ILE A 93 -5.10 -9.62 6.16
N VAL A 94 -6.37 -9.19 6.06
CA VAL A 94 -7.53 -10.08 6.21
C VAL A 94 -7.59 -11.13 5.11
N ARG A 95 -7.32 -10.76 3.85
CA ARG A 95 -7.21 -11.71 2.74
C ARG A 95 -6.14 -12.77 3.02
N ARG A 96 -4.98 -12.37 3.55
CA ARG A 96 -3.93 -13.31 3.96
C ARG A 96 -4.40 -14.25 5.07
N MET A 97 -5.07 -13.76 6.12
CA MET A 97 -5.62 -14.60 7.18
C MET A 97 -6.60 -15.65 6.63
N VAL A 98 -7.50 -15.23 5.74
CA VAL A 98 -8.47 -16.12 5.06
C VAL A 98 -7.77 -17.16 4.19
N GLN A 99 -6.71 -16.76 3.47
CA GLN A 99 -5.92 -17.68 2.66
C GLN A 99 -5.20 -18.74 3.53
N LEU A 100 -4.61 -18.33 4.65
CA LEU A 100 -3.95 -19.24 5.59
C LEU A 100 -4.96 -20.20 6.26
N SER A 101 -6.24 -19.85 6.25
CA SER A 101 -7.34 -20.72 6.65
C SER A 101 -7.68 -21.80 5.60
N GLY A 102 -6.92 -21.92 4.51
CA GLY A 102 -7.17 -22.88 3.44
C GLY A 102 -8.31 -22.48 2.48
N ARG A 103 -8.88 -21.27 2.62
CA ARG A 103 -9.87 -20.78 1.65
C ARG A 103 -9.17 -20.27 0.40
N VAL A 104 -9.65 -20.72 -0.74
CA VAL A 104 -9.18 -20.25 -2.04
C VAL A 104 -9.75 -18.85 -2.29
N LEU A 105 -8.86 -17.88 -2.47
CA LEU A 105 -9.18 -16.51 -2.90
C LEU A 105 -8.80 -16.32 -4.37
N SER A 106 -9.41 -15.34 -5.04
CA SER A 106 -9.10 -15.06 -6.44
C SER A 106 -7.64 -14.63 -6.58
N SER A 107 -6.99 -14.96 -7.69
CA SER A 107 -5.65 -14.42 -7.97
C SER A 107 -5.65 -12.90 -8.05
N GLU A 108 -6.78 -12.30 -8.47
CA GLU A 108 -6.98 -10.84 -8.52
C GLU A 108 -6.97 -10.20 -7.13
N ASP A 109 -7.23 -10.98 -6.06
CA ASP A 109 -7.18 -10.48 -4.70
C ASP A 109 -5.75 -10.25 -4.19
N PHE A 110 -4.74 -10.72 -4.95
CA PHE A 110 -3.33 -10.65 -4.57
C PHE A 110 -2.51 -9.90 -5.62
N GLU A 111 -2.17 -8.66 -5.31
CA GLU A 111 -1.18 -7.92 -6.09
C GLU A 111 0.19 -8.60 -5.99
N THR A 112 0.83 -8.82 -7.14
CA THR A 112 2.15 -9.44 -7.22
C THR A 112 3.29 -8.47 -6.89
N SER A 113 3.03 -7.15 -6.94
CA SER A 113 4.02 -6.11 -6.66
C SER A 113 3.34 -4.91 -6.01
N PRO A 114 3.17 -4.90 -4.67
CA PRO A 114 2.51 -3.80 -4.00
C PRO A 114 3.32 -2.51 -4.16
N SER A 115 2.60 -1.39 -4.26
CA SER A 115 3.21 -0.07 -4.29
C SER A 115 3.93 0.26 -2.97
N ILE A 116 4.73 1.32 -2.96
CA ILE A 116 5.35 1.85 -1.73
C ILE A 116 4.26 2.21 -0.72
N LEU A 117 3.22 2.91 -1.17
CA LEU A 117 2.08 3.28 -0.34
C LEU A 117 1.36 2.06 0.23
N ASP A 118 1.11 1.02 -0.57
CA ASP A 118 0.41 -0.17 -0.07
C ASP A 118 1.24 -0.95 0.94
N SER A 119 2.56 -1.01 0.73
CA SER A 119 3.50 -1.61 1.69
C SER A 119 3.49 -0.85 3.03
N LEU A 120 3.53 0.50 2.99
CA LEU A 120 3.42 1.34 4.18
C LEU A 120 2.06 1.18 4.89
N ARG A 121 0.97 1.09 4.13
CA ARG A 121 -0.38 0.85 4.67
C ARG A 121 -0.49 -0.49 5.39
N VAL A 122 0.15 -1.53 4.84
CA VAL A 122 0.27 -2.85 5.50
C VAL A 122 1.05 -2.72 6.80
N VAL A 123 2.21 -2.06 6.80
CA VAL A 123 3.03 -1.84 8.01
C VAL A 123 2.23 -1.13 9.11
N VAL A 124 1.57 -0.01 8.78
CA VAL A 124 0.76 0.76 9.74
C VAL A 124 -0.36 -0.10 10.31
N THR A 125 -1.07 -0.82 9.45
CA THR A 125 -2.18 -1.67 9.88
C THR A 125 -1.67 -2.83 10.75
N TRP A 126 -0.57 -3.47 10.37
CA TRP A 126 0.02 -4.57 11.09
C TRP A 126 0.44 -4.17 12.51
N ARG A 127 1.08 -3.01 12.65
CA ARG A 127 1.44 -2.41 13.95
C ARG A 127 0.19 -2.09 14.76
N LYS A 128 -0.85 -1.54 14.14
CA LYS A 128 -2.12 -1.22 14.83
C LYS A 128 -2.81 -2.48 15.38
N LEU A 129 -2.78 -3.56 14.61
CA LEU A 129 -3.27 -4.89 15.02
C LEU A 129 -2.34 -5.61 16.01
N GLN A 130 -1.25 -4.96 16.43
CA GLN A 130 -0.23 -5.51 17.34
C GLN A 130 0.27 -6.89 16.92
N LEU A 131 0.37 -7.12 15.62
CA LEU A 131 0.85 -8.38 15.06
C LEU A 131 2.37 -8.49 15.21
N PRO A 132 2.95 -9.70 15.30
CA PRO A 132 4.38 -9.88 15.49
C PRO A 132 5.22 -9.25 14.37
N ALA A 133 6.25 -8.49 14.74
CA ALA A 133 7.08 -7.75 13.78
C ALA A 133 7.76 -8.63 12.72
N LYS A 134 8.13 -9.87 13.09
CA LYS A 134 8.74 -10.85 12.16
C LYS A 134 7.90 -11.08 10.90
N GLY A 135 6.57 -10.97 11.01
CA GLY A 135 5.68 -11.14 9.87
C GLY A 135 5.76 -10.03 8.82
N LEU A 136 6.39 -8.89 9.13
CA LEU A 136 6.59 -7.78 8.19
C LEU A 136 7.92 -7.84 7.45
N GLU A 137 8.84 -8.75 7.77
CA GLU A 137 10.20 -8.77 7.21
C GLU A 137 10.21 -8.75 5.68
N GLY A 138 9.36 -9.57 5.03
CA GLY A 138 9.21 -9.58 3.58
C GLY A 138 8.64 -8.26 3.01
N THR A 139 7.71 -7.63 3.73
CA THR A 139 7.13 -6.33 3.35
C THR A 139 8.16 -5.22 3.45
N GLU A 140 8.91 -5.20 4.55
CA GLU A 140 9.98 -4.23 4.79
C GLU A 140 11.15 -4.41 3.82
N MET A 141 11.56 -5.65 3.51
CA MET A 141 12.59 -5.92 2.52
C MET A 141 12.18 -5.44 1.12
N HIS A 142 10.93 -5.68 0.71
CA HIS A 142 10.41 -5.17 -0.56
C HIS A 142 10.36 -3.64 -0.56
N LEU A 143 9.83 -3.03 0.50
CA LEU A 143 9.78 -1.58 0.63
C LEU A 143 11.18 -0.97 0.50
N HIS A 144 12.17 -1.54 1.19
CA HIS A 144 13.57 -1.14 1.06
C HIS A 144 14.05 -1.27 -0.39
N SER A 145 13.87 -2.43 -1.02
CA SER A 145 14.26 -2.65 -2.41
C SER A 145 13.61 -1.66 -3.38
N ARG A 146 12.33 -1.34 -3.17
CA ARG A 146 11.59 -0.36 -3.98
C ARG A 146 12.09 1.06 -3.78
N LEU A 147 12.48 1.44 -2.57
CA LEU A 147 13.07 2.74 -2.31
C LEU A 147 14.48 2.83 -2.89
N SER A 148 15.34 1.82 -2.69
CA SER A 148 16.73 1.87 -3.16
C SER A 148 16.87 1.75 -4.69
N MET A 149 16.11 0.86 -5.33
CA MET A 149 16.31 0.46 -6.73
C MET A 149 15.07 0.68 -7.61
N GLY A 150 13.98 1.19 -7.05
CA GLY A 150 12.73 1.38 -7.77
C GLY A 150 12.70 2.61 -8.65
N ARG A 151 11.48 2.98 -9.06
CA ARG A 151 11.22 4.20 -9.81
C ARG A 151 11.47 5.44 -8.93
N PRO A 152 11.66 6.62 -9.53
CA PRO A 152 11.74 7.88 -8.79
C PRO A 152 10.55 8.02 -7.83
N VAL A 153 10.86 8.21 -6.54
CA VAL A 153 9.86 8.40 -5.48
C VAL A 153 9.03 9.66 -5.68
N LYS A 154 7.73 9.58 -5.44
CA LYS A 154 6.81 10.72 -5.53
C LYS A 154 6.68 11.44 -4.19
N LEU A 155 6.20 12.69 -4.22
CA LEU A 155 6.01 13.51 -3.02
C LEU A 155 5.11 12.83 -1.97
N ASP A 156 4.02 12.23 -2.39
CA ASP A 156 3.09 11.49 -1.52
C ASP A 156 3.75 10.25 -0.90
N GLU A 157 4.60 9.56 -1.64
CA GLU A 157 5.39 8.43 -1.14
C GLU A 157 6.41 8.88 -0.10
N VAL A 158 7.16 9.97 -0.35
CA VAL A 158 8.16 10.48 0.62
C VAL A 158 7.48 10.94 1.91
N LYS A 159 6.33 11.63 1.81
CA LYS A 159 5.51 12.01 2.97
C LYS A 159 5.05 10.78 3.76
N ALA A 160 4.52 9.78 3.08
CA ALA A 160 4.06 8.56 3.72
C ALA A 160 5.22 7.78 4.38
N VAL A 161 6.42 7.73 3.78
CA VAL A 161 7.60 7.12 4.40
C VAL A 161 7.98 7.89 5.67
N TRP A 162 8.00 9.23 5.62
CA TRP A 162 8.29 10.08 6.77
C TRP A 162 7.34 9.81 7.95
N ASP A 163 6.03 9.75 7.67
CA ASP A 163 5.01 9.56 8.70
C ASP A 163 5.14 8.19 9.41
N VAL A 164 5.62 7.16 8.71
CA VAL A 164 5.73 5.78 9.24
C VAL A 164 7.12 5.48 9.79
N TYR A 165 8.15 6.10 9.22
CA TYR A 165 9.57 5.86 9.50
C TYR A 165 10.34 7.19 9.57
N PRO A 166 10.18 7.98 10.64
CA PRO A 166 10.91 9.24 10.77
C PRO A 166 12.44 9.02 10.85
N PRO A 167 13.27 10.05 10.59
CA PRO A 167 14.70 9.97 10.72
C PRO A 167 15.13 9.54 12.14
N PRO A 168 16.27 8.86 12.27
CA PRO A 168 17.23 8.48 11.22
C PRO A 168 16.94 7.08 10.62
N SER A 169 15.68 6.75 10.31
CA SER A 169 15.34 5.45 9.74
C SER A 169 16.07 5.17 8.41
N THR A 170 16.40 3.89 8.18
CA THR A 170 16.98 3.42 6.92
C THR A 170 16.02 3.65 5.75
N PHE A 171 14.72 3.46 5.93
CA PHE A 171 13.72 3.70 4.88
C PHE A 171 13.68 5.16 4.43
N MET A 172 13.71 6.11 5.37
CA MET A 172 13.76 7.52 5.02
C MET A 172 15.07 7.88 4.33
N LYS A 173 16.20 7.32 4.78
CA LYS A 173 17.50 7.47 4.12
C LYS A 173 17.44 7.03 2.66
N GLU A 174 16.93 5.83 2.40
CA GLU A 174 16.81 5.27 1.05
C GLU A 174 15.83 6.07 0.17
N ALA A 175 14.72 6.56 0.73
CA ALA A 175 13.80 7.42 0.00
C ALA A 175 14.46 8.74 -0.47
N LEU A 176 15.26 9.39 0.40
CA LEU A 176 15.97 10.61 0.04
C LEU A 176 17.12 10.36 -0.94
N LEU A 177 17.85 9.25 -0.80
CA LEU A 177 18.87 8.86 -1.79
C LEU A 177 18.26 8.61 -3.15
N ASN A 178 17.12 7.92 -3.22
CA ASN A 178 16.38 7.74 -4.46
C ASN A 178 16.02 9.08 -5.11
N PHE A 179 15.48 10.02 -4.31
CA PHE A 179 15.19 11.37 -4.79
C PHE A 179 16.44 12.08 -5.33
N ILE A 180 17.56 12.05 -4.61
CA ILE A 180 18.82 12.68 -5.04
C ILE A 180 19.32 12.05 -6.36
N HIS A 181 19.34 10.72 -6.44
CA HIS A 181 19.80 10.00 -7.64
C HIS A 181 18.93 10.34 -8.86
N ALA A 182 17.60 10.25 -8.71
CA ALA A 182 16.67 10.56 -9.80
C ALA A 182 16.72 12.05 -10.20
N TYR A 183 16.98 12.97 -9.24
CA TYR A 183 17.20 14.38 -9.55
C TYR A 183 18.46 14.60 -10.39
N VAL A 184 19.60 14.01 -10.00
CA VAL A 184 20.87 14.11 -10.74
C VAL A 184 20.74 13.52 -12.15
N ASN A 185 20.01 12.41 -12.28
CA ASN A 185 19.74 11.76 -13.56
C ASN A 185 18.69 12.48 -14.43
N ARG A 186 18.08 13.56 -13.93
CA ARG A 186 17.00 14.32 -14.60
C ARG A 186 15.74 13.48 -14.88
N ASP A 187 15.43 12.53 -13.99
CA ASP A 187 14.23 11.68 -14.10
C ASP A 187 12.96 12.38 -13.60
N TYR A 188 13.09 13.53 -12.92
CA TYR A 188 11.95 14.33 -12.44
C TYR A 188 11.65 15.53 -13.34
N SER A 189 10.37 15.93 -13.38
CA SER A 189 9.98 17.26 -13.85
C SER A 189 10.42 18.35 -12.86
N ALA A 190 10.68 19.56 -13.35
CA ALA A 190 11.02 20.71 -12.50
C ALA A 190 9.97 20.98 -11.42
N GLU A 191 8.68 20.83 -11.76
CA GLU A 191 7.56 20.95 -10.82
C GLU A 191 7.67 19.94 -9.67
N THR A 192 7.96 18.68 -9.97
CA THR A 192 8.09 17.62 -8.95
C THR A 192 9.27 17.88 -8.02
N VAL A 193 10.41 18.29 -8.57
CA VAL A 193 11.61 18.65 -7.79
C VAL A 193 11.31 19.78 -6.83
N THR A 194 10.70 20.86 -7.33
CA THR A 194 10.34 22.01 -6.50
C THR A 194 9.38 21.60 -5.39
N ALA A 195 8.32 20.84 -5.70
CA ALA A 195 7.35 20.39 -4.72
C ALA A 195 7.99 19.55 -3.59
N ILE A 196 8.88 18.60 -3.92
CA ILE A 196 9.58 17.77 -2.93
C ILE A 196 10.54 18.62 -2.09
N ARG A 197 11.37 19.47 -2.71
CA ARG A 197 12.32 20.32 -1.98
C ARG A 197 11.64 21.33 -1.06
N THR A 198 10.56 21.98 -1.54
CA THR A 198 9.79 22.91 -0.71
C THR A 198 9.23 22.21 0.51
N TRP A 199 8.65 21.02 0.36
CA TRP A 199 8.16 20.25 1.50
C TRP A 199 9.28 19.83 2.46
N ILE A 200 10.42 19.33 1.97
CA ILE A 200 11.60 19.01 2.80
C ILE A 200 12.04 20.23 3.63
N GLN A 201 12.00 21.42 3.04
CA GLN A 201 12.38 22.67 3.73
C GLN A 201 11.38 23.10 4.81
N THR A 202 10.10 22.66 4.74
CA THR A 202 9.08 22.99 5.75
C THR A 202 9.25 22.24 7.07
N VAL A 203 9.96 21.10 7.06
CA VAL A 203 10.15 20.26 8.26
C VAL A 203 11.62 20.36 8.72
N PRO A 204 11.93 21.02 9.86
CA PRO A 204 13.31 21.31 10.27
C PRO A 204 14.21 20.08 10.38
N ASP A 205 13.71 19.01 11.00
CA ASP A 205 14.46 17.76 11.18
C ASP A 205 14.76 17.08 9.85
N LEU A 206 13.78 17.09 8.94
CA LEU A 206 13.94 16.55 7.59
C LEU A 206 14.93 17.38 6.78
N LYS A 207 14.89 18.71 6.90
CA LYS A 207 15.85 19.61 6.24
C LYS A 207 17.28 19.33 6.70
N ALA A 208 17.51 19.19 8.01
CA ALA A 208 18.82 18.89 8.56
C ALA A 208 19.33 17.52 8.07
N PHE A 209 18.46 16.50 8.14
CA PHE A 209 18.78 15.15 7.67
C PHE A 209 19.06 15.12 6.15
N PHE A 210 18.27 15.84 5.35
CA PHE A 210 18.49 15.94 3.91
C PHE A 210 19.80 16.65 3.56
N ALA A 211 20.15 17.73 4.28
CA ALA A 211 21.43 18.41 4.09
C ALA A 211 22.64 17.50 4.38
N GLN A 212 22.55 16.67 5.43
CA GLN A 212 23.56 15.65 5.72
C GLN A 212 23.68 14.65 4.55
N MET A 213 22.55 14.16 4.05
CA MET A 213 22.51 13.19 2.95
C MET A 213 23.06 13.74 1.63
N GLU A 214 22.74 14.99 1.28
CA GLU A 214 23.35 15.66 0.12
C GLU A 214 24.86 15.82 0.29
N GLY A 215 25.35 16.10 1.50
CA GLY A 215 26.77 16.16 1.82
C GLY A 215 27.49 14.82 1.64
N GLU A 216 26.91 13.73 2.17
CA GLU A 216 27.42 12.36 2.00
C GLU A 216 27.48 11.99 0.52
N TYR A 217 26.44 12.33 -0.25
CA TYR A 217 26.38 12.02 -1.68
C TYR A 217 27.43 12.79 -2.50
N LYS A 218 27.57 14.11 -2.28
CA LYS A 218 28.58 14.94 -2.97
C LYS A 218 29.99 14.42 -2.73
N THR A 219 30.29 14.02 -1.49
CA THR A 219 31.60 13.44 -1.13
C THR A 219 31.88 12.15 -1.90
N ARG A 220 30.87 11.29 -2.10
CA ARG A 220 31.02 10.05 -2.88
C ARG A 220 31.24 10.31 -4.37
N VAL A 221 30.44 11.19 -4.97
CA VAL A 221 30.58 11.53 -6.40
C VAL A 221 31.95 12.14 -6.71
N GLN A 222 32.48 13.00 -5.83
CA GLN A 222 33.82 13.58 -5.99
C GLN A 222 34.95 12.54 -5.92
N LEU A 223 34.76 11.43 -5.20
CA LEU A 223 35.74 10.35 -5.11
C LEU A 223 35.74 9.45 -6.35
N GLU A 224 34.57 9.26 -6.99
CA GLU A 224 34.41 8.33 -8.11
C GLU A 224 34.83 8.93 -9.46
N ASP A 225 34.76 10.26 -9.62
CA ASP A 225 35.14 10.90 -10.88
C ASP A 225 35.78 12.28 -10.66
N PRO A 226 37.11 12.36 -10.47
CA PRO A 226 37.80 13.65 -10.31
C PRO A 226 37.76 14.52 -11.58
N THR A 227 37.24 13.98 -12.68
CA THR A 227 37.19 14.60 -14.01
C THR A 227 35.80 15.11 -14.42
N VAL A 228 34.73 14.77 -13.71
CA VAL A 228 33.37 15.25 -14.03
C VAL A 228 33.07 16.51 -13.22
N HIS A 229 33.39 17.66 -13.81
CA HIS A 229 32.89 18.94 -13.33
C HIS A 229 31.37 18.96 -13.48
N LEU A 230 30.63 18.96 -12.36
CA LEU A 230 29.21 19.29 -12.35
C LEU A 230 29.00 20.62 -13.09
N PRO A 231 27.98 20.74 -13.97
CA PRO A 231 27.67 22.00 -14.60
C PRO A 231 27.27 22.98 -13.51
N VAL A 232 28.22 23.84 -13.15
CA VAL A 232 27.94 25.09 -12.44
C VAL A 232 26.96 25.83 -13.33
N GLU A 233 25.77 26.16 -12.81
CA GLU A 233 24.85 27.09 -13.46
C GLU A 233 25.57 28.43 -13.63
N THR A 234 26.29 28.58 -14.74
CA THR A 234 26.89 29.83 -15.14
C THR A 234 25.79 30.69 -15.75
N THR A 235 25.62 31.85 -15.13
CA THR A 235 24.81 32.99 -15.54
C THR A 235 24.87 33.21 -17.06
N PRO A 236 23.73 33.49 -17.73
CA PRO A 236 23.70 33.64 -19.19
C PRO A 236 24.49 34.87 -19.64
N GLY A 237 25.64 34.62 -20.28
CA GLY A 237 26.41 35.61 -21.03
C GLY A 237 25.90 35.78 -22.47
N PRO A 238 26.18 36.93 -23.11
CA PRO A 238 25.56 37.34 -24.37
C PRO A 238 25.99 36.47 -25.56
N ALA A 239 25.01 36.21 -26.43
CA ALA A 239 25.10 35.33 -27.59
C ALA A 239 26.15 35.77 -28.62
N THR A 240 27.12 34.91 -28.87
CA THR A 240 28.00 34.98 -30.05
C THR A 240 27.65 33.86 -31.03
N ASN A 241 27.27 34.27 -32.24
CA ASN A 241 27.07 33.41 -33.40
C ASN A 241 28.41 32.75 -33.80
N VAL A 242 28.46 31.42 -33.77
CA VAL A 242 29.58 30.63 -34.34
C VAL A 242 29.00 29.57 -35.27
N GLU A 243 29.51 29.56 -36.50
CA GLU A 243 29.15 28.65 -37.60
C GLU A 243 29.40 27.16 -37.28
N PRO A 244 28.63 26.24 -37.90
CA PRO A 244 28.77 24.80 -37.69
C PRO A 244 29.88 24.20 -38.56
N SER A 245 31.01 23.83 -37.95
CA SER A 245 32.00 22.96 -38.60
C SER A 245 31.54 21.49 -38.55
N LYS A 246 31.48 20.87 -39.72
CA LYS A 246 31.20 19.44 -39.92
C LYS A 246 32.47 18.63 -39.68
N THR A 247 32.61 18.05 -38.49
CA THR A 247 33.27 16.74 -38.24
C THR A 247 33.18 16.47 -36.74
N ALA A 248 32.10 15.83 -36.31
CA ALA A 248 31.96 15.35 -34.93
C ALA A 248 32.56 13.94 -34.84
N GLU A 249 33.84 13.87 -34.50
CA GLU A 249 34.47 12.67 -33.97
C GLU A 249 34.05 12.55 -32.50
N ILE A 250 33.10 11.66 -32.23
CA ILE A 250 32.56 11.42 -30.88
C ILE A 250 33.61 10.58 -30.14
N VAL A 251 34.48 11.26 -29.40
CA VAL A 251 35.29 10.64 -28.34
C VAL A 251 34.61 10.97 -27.02
N GLU A 252 33.98 9.98 -26.41
CA GLU A 252 33.40 10.10 -25.07
C GLU A 252 33.96 9.03 -24.11
N SER A 253 34.26 9.53 -22.91
CA SER A 253 34.77 8.89 -21.72
C SER A 253 33.87 7.76 -21.21
N GLY A 254 34.47 6.66 -20.76
CA GLY A 254 33.76 5.61 -20.01
C GLY A 254 34.12 4.15 -20.33
N GLY A 255 35.10 3.86 -21.20
CA GLY A 255 35.62 2.49 -21.42
C GLY A 255 34.65 1.45 -22.02
N ILE A 256 33.35 1.76 -22.09
CA ILE A 256 32.33 0.91 -22.68
C ILE A 256 32.15 1.33 -24.14
N ARG A 257 32.80 0.60 -25.06
CA ARG A 257 32.62 0.79 -26.50
C ARG A 257 31.14 0.66 -26.86
N ARG A 258 30.48 1.78 -27.22
CA ARG A 258 29.13 1.74 -27.78
C ARG A 258 29.19 1.02 -29.13
N ALA A 259 28.60 -0.17 -29.18
CA ALA A 259 28.47 -0.93 -30.41
C ALA A 259 27.77 -0.08 -31.48
N THR A 260 28.38 0.02 -32.66
CA THR A 260 27.79 0.73 -33.80
C THR A 260 26.43 0.11 -34.17
N PRO A 261 25.54 0.83 -34.87
CA PRO A 261 24.26 0.27 -35.31
C PRO A 261 24.40 -1.05 -36.09
N GLY A 262 25.50 -1.21 -36.84
CA GLY A 262 25.87 -2.48 -37.50
C GLY A 262 26.18 -3.60 -36.51
N GLN A 263 27.07 -3.35 -35.55
CA GLN A 263 27.44 -4.33 -34.51
C GLN A 263 26.24 -4.75 -33.64
N ARG A 264 25.30 -3.83 -33.36
CA ARG A 264 24.05 -4.18 -32.66
C ARG A 264 23.18 -5.13 -33.47
N ARG A 265 23.06 -4.94 -34.79
CA ARG A 265 22.31 -5.85 -35.68
C ARG A 265 22.98 -7.23 -35.74
N ASP A 266 24.30 -7.28 -35.82
CA ASP A 266 25.03 -8.54 -35.91
C ASP A 266 24.98 -9.32 -34.60
N SER A 267 25.08 -8.64 -33.45
CA SER A 267 24.88 -9.23 -32.12
C SER A 267 23.47 -9.79 -31.94
N LEU A 268 22.44 -9.06 -32.36
CA LEU A 268 21.05 -9.54 -32.33
C LEU A 268 20.85 -10.78 -33.21
N LYS A 269 21.44 -10.82 -34.42
CA LYS A 269 21.38 -12.00 -35.29
C LYS A 269 22.06 -13.21 -34.65
N GLY A 270 23.23 -13.03 -34.03
CA GLY A 270 23.95 -14.09 -33.33
C GLY A 270 23.14 -14.66 -32.15
N ASN A 271 22.57 -13.78 -31.32
CA ASN A 271 21.74 -14.17 -30.19
C ASN A 271 20.47 -14.92 -30.63
N LEU A 272 19.83 -14.46 -31.69
CA LEU A 272 18.61 -15.07 -32.22
C LEU A 272 18.89 -16.44 -32.85
N ALA A 273 20.04 -16.61 -33.53
CA ALA A 273 20.50 -17.90 -34.03
C ALA A 273 20.81 -18.89 -32.88
N GLY A 274 21.43 -18.42 -31.79
CA GLY A 274 21.74 -19.24 -30.61
C GLY A 274 20.51 -19.64 -29.78
N MET A 275 19.47 -18.79 -29.73
CA MET A 275 18.23 -19.11 -29.01
C MET A 275 17.33 -20.10 -29.76
N LYS A 276 17.36 -20.11 -31.10
CA LYS A 276 16.51 -20.96 -31.95
C LYS A 276 16.58 -22.47 -31.62
N PRO A 277 17.76 -23.09 -31.39
CA PRO A 277 17.84 -24.50 -30.98
C PRO A 277 17.39 -24.73 -29.53
N ARG A 278 17.58 -23.75 -28.63
CA ARG A 278 17.13 -23.85 -27.22
C ARG A 278 15.60 -23.84 -27.12
N LEU A 279 14.95 -22.97 -27.89
CA LEU A 279 13.48 -22.91 -27.96
C LEU A 279 12.85 -24.15 -28.63
N ARG A 280 13.57 -24.81 -29.55
CA ARG A 280 13.11 -26.10 -30.13
C ARG A 280 13.08 -27.23 -29.10
N ARG A 281 14.03 -27.28 -28.15
CA ARG A 281 14.04 -28.30 -27.09
C ARG A 281 12.90 -28.14 -26.06
N MET A 282 12.33 -26.94 -25.90
CA MET A 282 11.19 -26.74 -24.98
C MET A 282 9.83 -27.13 -25.58
N LYS A 283 9.75 -27.46 -26.88
CA LYS A 283 8.49 -27.81 -27.55
C LYS A 283 8.27 -29.30 -27.80
N SER A 284 9.16 -30.16 -27.33
CA SER A 284 9.06 -31.61 -27.53
C SER A 284 9.29 -32.37 -26.23
N ASP A 285 8.36 -32.21 -25.29
CA ASP A 285 7.99 -33.30 -24.40
C ASP A 285 6.45 -33.40 -24.43
N PRO A 286 5.89 -34.42 -25.09
CA PRO A 286 4.46 -34.71 -24.98
C PRO A 286 4.13 -35.10 -23.51
N PRO A 287 2.92 -34.83 -23.03
CA PRO A 287 2.60 -34.98 -21.61
C PRO A 287 2.59 -36.47 -21.22
N LEU A 288 3.65 -36.90 -20.52
CA LEU A 288 3.60 -38.07 -19.65
C LEU A 288 2.72 -37.71 -18.43
N ARG A 289 1.40 -37.96 -18.55
CA ARG A 289 0.44 -38.35 -17.49
C ARG A 289 -0.99 -38.11 -17.97
N SER A 290 -1.48 -38.97 -18.87
CA SER A 290 -2.90 -39.35 -18.85
C SER A 290 -3.02 -40.52 -17.88
N ILE A 291 -3.54 -40.28 -16.68
CA ILE A 291 -4.06 -41.35 -15.84
C ILE A 291 -5.36 -41.79 -16.51
N HIS A 292 -5.35 -43.01 -17.03
CA HIS A 292 -6.55 -43.78 -17.34
C HIS A 292 -7.29 -43.98 -16.02
N ASP A 293 -8.43 -43.33 -15.86
CA ASP A 293 -9.50 -43.87 -15.04
C ASP A 293 -10.30 -44.78 -15.96
N GLU A 294 -10.10 -46.09 -15.77
CA GLU A 294 -10.92 -47.13 -16.38
C GLU A 294 -12.29 -47.13 -15.70
N ASP A 295 -13.30 -46.99 -16.56
CA ASP A 295 -14.64 -47.57 -16.52
C ASP A 295 -14.97 -48.47 -15.30
N ASP A 296 -15.89 -48.00 -14.46
CA ASP A 296 -16.82 -48.89 -13.74
C ASP A 296 -18.25 -48.42 -13.99
N ASP A 297 -18.76 -48.87 -15.14
CA ASP A 297 -20.11 -48.65 -15.62
C ASP A 297 -20.88 -49.97 -15.43
N SER A 298 -21.36 -50.23 -14.21
CA SER A 298 -22.31 -51.30 -13.94
C SER A 298 -23.63 -50.72 -13.41
N ARG A 299 -24.51 -50.49 -14.38
CA ARG A 299 -25.96 -50.28 -14.28
C ARG A 299 -26.63 -51.24 -13.29
N THR A 300 -27.47 -50.71 -12.42
CA THR A 300 -28.81 -51.30 -12.21
C THR A 300 -29.86 -50.25 -11.93
N ASN A 301 -30.79 -50.15 -12.89
CA ASN A 301 -32.06 -49.47 -12.82
C ASN A 301 -32.85 -49.87 -11.56
N GLN A 302 -33.44 -48.91 -10.87
CA GLN A 302 -34.79 -49.08 -10.33
C GLN A 302 -35.55 -47.76 -10.27
N SER A 303 -36.81 -47.88 -10.65
CA SER A 303 -37.71 -46.86 -11.17
C SER A 303 -38.75 -46.41 -10.15
N GLY A 304 -38.93 -45.08 -10.06
CA GLY A 304 -40.16 -44.38 -9.67
C GLY A 304 -40.45 -44.18 -8.16
N PRO A 305 -41.48 -43.38 -7.79
CA PRO A 305 -42.34 -42.52 -8.61
C PRO A 305 -42.37 -41.03 -8.19
N THR A 306 -42.89 -40.26 -9.15
CA THR A 306 -43.49 -38.92 -9.10
C THR A 306 -43.95 -38.36 -7.74
N GLY A 307 -43.47 -37.16 -7.41
CA GLY A 307 -44.06 -36.30 -6.38
C GLY A 307 -43.64 -34.84 -6.57
N ARG A 308 -44.41 -34.08 -7.36
CA ARG A 308 -44.38 -32.60 -7.35
C ARG A 308 -44.85 -32.09 -5.98
N PRO A 309 -44.19 -31.04 -5.45
CA PRO A 309 -44.94 -29.85 -5.07
C PRO A 309 -44.26 -28.60 -5.66
N ARG A 310 -44.99 -27.86 -6.49
CA ARG A 310 -45.63 -26.59 -6.14
C ARG A 310 -44.64 -25.50 -5.72
N SER A 311 -44.43 -24.63 -6.70
CA SER A 311 -43.91 -23.26 -6.66
C SER A 311 -44.17 -22.53 -5.34
N ALA A 312 -43.09 -22.07 -4.74
CA ALA A 312 -43.11 -20.88 -3.89
C ALA A 312 -42.06 -19.92 -4.46
N GLU A 313 -42.53 -18.93 -5.21
CA GLU A 313 -41.75 -17.75 -5.57
C GLU A 313 -41.38 -17.03 -4.28
N ILE A 314 -40.17 -17.28 -3.78
CA ILE A 314 -39.58 -16.44 -2.74
C ILE A 314 -39.01 -15.22 -3.47
N HIS A 315 -39.83 -14.17 -3.55
CA HIS A 315 -39.36 -12.82 -3.81
C HIS A 315 -38.37 -12.41 -2.69
N THR A 316 -37.09 -12.72 -2.88
CA THR A 316 -36.01 -12.07 -2.14
C THR A 316 -35.89 -10.64 -2.64
N ARG A 317 -36.68 -9.73 -2.06
CA ARG A 317 -36.40 -8.30 -2.12
C ARG A 317 -35.01 -8.08 -1.49
N PRO A 318 -34.09 -7.33 -2.12
CA PRO A 318 -32.87 -6.91 -1.44
C PRO A 318 -33.26 -6.01 -0.26
N TYR A 319 -33.04 -6.49 0.96
CA TYR A 319 -33.11 -5.64 2.14
C TYR A 319 -31.98 -4.62 2.05
N SER A 320 -32.34 -3.38 1.74
CA SER A 320 -31.49 -2.21 1.88
C SER A 320 -30.93 -2.17 3.32
N LEU A 321 -29.60 -2.21 3.43
CA LEU A 321 -28.85 -2.03 4.68
C LEU A 321 -29.00 -0.61 5.27
N SER A 322 -29.73 0.28 4.61
CA SER A 322 -29.94 1.67 5.03
C SER A 322 -30.78 1.79 6.31
N ARG A 323 -31.52 0.76 6.72
CA ARG A 323 -32.40 0.84 7.91
C ARG A 323 -31.75 0.38 9.22
N ALA A 324 -30.72 -0.48 9.18
CA ALA A 324 -30.04 -0.93 10.40
C ALA A 324 -29.04 0.09 10.97
N PHE A 325 -28.68 1.11 10.19
CA PHE A 325 -27.83 2.24 10.61
C PHE A 325 -28.61 3.55 10.78
N SER A 326 -29.95 3.53 10.67
CA SER A 326 -30.78 4.73 10.79
C SER A 326 -30.95 5.29 12.22
N PHE A 327 -30.21 4.76 13.21
CA PHE A 327 -30.13 5.33 14.56
C PHE A 327 -28.96 6.29 14.77
N ILE A 328 -28.17 6.57 13.72
CA ILE A 328 -27.18 7.65 13.70
C ILE A 328 -27.34 8.37 12.37
N ALA A 329 -28.38 9.20 12.25
CA ALA A 329 -28.42 10.24 11.23
C ALA A 329 -27.86 11.53 11.85
N PRO A 330 -26.96 12.26 11.17
CA PRO A 330 -26.66 13.65 11.51
C PRO A 330 -27.88 14.51 11.16
N MET A 331 -28.23 15.45 12.05
CA MET A 331 -29.10 16.55 11.67
C MET A 331 -28.40 17.35 10.56
N GLU A 332 -29.07 17.46 9.42
CA GLU A 332 -28.72 18.39 8.35
C GLU A 332 -28.95 19.84 8.80
N ASP A 333 -28.01 20.68 8.41
CA ASP A 333 -28.13 22.05 7.91
C ASP A 333 -29.25 22.95 8.48
N THR A 334 -28.81 24.03 9.13
CA THR A 334 -29.58 25.27 9.22
C THR A 334 -28.64 26.44 8.94
N GLU A 335 -28.69 26.87 7.67
CA GLU A 335 -28.73 28.26 7.20
C GLU A 335 -27.84 29.31 7.92
N GLU A 336 -26.82 29.81 7.19
CA GLU A 336 -26.47 31.25 7.18
C GLU A 336 -27.69 32.08 6.67
N PRO A 337 -27.79 33.44 6.76
CA PRO A 337 -26.81 34.52 7.08
C PRO A 337 -27.48 35.62 8.02
N PRO A 338 -27.08 36.92 8.12
CA PRO A 338 -26.06 37.70 7.42
C PRO A 338 -25.18 38.67 8.24
N SER A 339 -24.19 39.19 7.50
CA SER A 339 -23.30 40.34 7.69
C SER A 339 -23.89 41.59 8.39
N ASN A 340 -23.08 42.21 9.25
CA ASN A 340 -22.85 43.67 9.37
C ASN A 340 -21.77 43.90 10.45
N ALA A 341 -20.57 44.40 10.12
CA ALA A 341 -20.20 45.80 9.89
C ALA A 341 -19.82 46.57 11.19
N LEU A 342 -18.55 47.01 11.21
CA LEU A 342 -17.95 48.20 11.84
C LEU A 342 -17.90 48.41 13.37
N ALA A 343 -16.67 48.75 13.81
CA ALA A 343 -16.25 49.80 14.77
C ALA A 343 -15.16 49.23 15.73
N SER A 344 -13.89 49.62 15.62
CA SER A 344 -13.27 50.88 16.08
C SER A 344 -12.98 50.91 17.60
N SER A 345 -11.76 51.37 17.92
CA SER A 345 -11.23 51.75 19.24
C SER A 345 -10.77 50.57 20.12
N GLY A 346 -9.61 50.57 20.77
CA GLY A 346 -8.65 51.62 21.04
C GLY A 346 -8.07 51.38 22.44
N HIS A 347 -6.75 51.61 22.59
CA HIS A 347 -5.99 51.77 23.84
C HIS A 347 -5.90 50.63 24.86
N GLY A 348 -4.67 50.44 25.33
CA GLY A 348 -4.37 49.64 26.52
C GLY A 348 -2.91 49.21 26.54
N GLU A 349 -1.98 50.17 26.61
CA GLU A 349 -0.63 49.92 27.13
C GLU A 349 -0.75 49.41 28.57
N GLU A 350 -0.07 48.31 28.89
CA GLU A 350 0.34 48.11 30.28
C GLU A 350 1.76 47.54 30.30
N ILE A 351 2.65 48.45 30.69
CA ILE A 351 4.05 48.25 31.01
C ILE A 351 4.08 47.57 32.39
N ILE A 352 4.67 46.37 32.48
CA ILE A 352 5.15 45.86 33.77
C ILE A 352 6.68 45.80 33.70
N GLN A 353 7.26 46.79 34.36
CA GLN A 353 8.67 46.96 34.65
C GLN A 353 8.79 46.89 36.18
N THR A 354 9.41 45.84 36.73
CA THR A 354 10.01 45.87 38.07
C THR A 354 11.19 44.90 38.15
N ASP A 355 12.37 45.52 38.05
CA ASP A 355 13.68 45.34 38.68
C ASP A 355 14.29 43.99 39.09
N PRO A 356 15.64 43.90 38.99
CA PRO A 356 16.46 42.81 39.51
C PRO A 356 16.91 43.08 40.96
N GLY A 357 16.92 42.03 41.78
CA GLY A 357 17.48 42.04 43.13
C GLY A 357 18.62 41.03 43.27
N THR A 358 19.84 41.54 43.30
CA THR A 358 21.09 40.88 43.70
C THR A 358 21.06 40.54 45.19
N SER A 359 21.56 39.35 45.54
CA SER A 359 22.23 39.05 46.83
C SER A 359 23.18 37.88 46.61
#